data_AF-A0A9X2D3X9-F1
#
_entry.id   AF-A0A9X2D3X9-F1
#
_cell.length_a   1.000
_cell.length_b   1.000
_cell.length_c   1.000
_cell.angle_alpha   90.00
_cell.angle_beta   90.00
_cell.angle_gamma   90.00
#
_symmetry.space_group_name_H-M   'P 1'
#
loop_
_entity.id
_entity.type
_entity.pdbx_description
1 polymer ?
#
loop_
_entity_poly.entity_id
_entity_poly.type
_entity_poly.pdbx_seq_one_letter_code
_entity_poly.pdbx_strand_id
1 'polypeptide(L)' 'MPTEQECIDAAGAVLATSDQAIAQMTPREQAEAAWTPTVRLSVDELEDLIRHGRGLAPVHHDVQGLAALLERTGRS' A
#
# COMPACT_ATOMS: atom_id res chain seq x y z
N MET A 1 2.95 -33.66 -6.45
CA MET A 1 1.93 -32.73 -5.92
C MET A 1 2.49 -32.19 -4.62
N PRO A 2 2.65 -30.87 -4.47
CA PRO A 2 3.07 -30.30 -3.20
C PRO A 2 2.04 -30.60 -2.13
N THR A 3 2.51 -30.78 -0.90
CA THR A 3 1.70 -30.93 0.30
C THR A 3 1.08 -29.58 0.69
N GLU A 4 0.05 -29.64 1.52
CA GLU A 4 -0.60 -28.43 2.06
C GLU A 4 0.41 -27.52 2.78
N GLN A 5 1.34 -28.09 3.56
CA GLN A 5 2.37 -27.34 4.26
C GLN A 5 3.35 -26.66 3.28
N GLU A 6 3.78 -27.35 2.23
CA GLU A 6 4.65 -26.76 1.20
C GLU A 6 3.96 -25.59 0.47
N CYS A 7 2.64 -25.67 0.26
CA CYS A 7 1.86 -24.57 -0.30
C CYS A 7 1.78 -23.36 0.66
N ILE A 8 1.60 -23.61 1.96
CA ILE A 8 1.56 -22.56 2.99
C ILE A 8 2.92 -21.88 3.11
N ASP A 9 4.00 -22.64 3.17
CA ASP A 9 5.35 -22.12 3.28
C ASP A 9 5.74 -21.29 2.05
N ALA A 10 5.36 -21.76 0.84
CA ALA A 10 5.55 -21.02 -0.39
C ALA A 10 4.76 -19.70 -0.42
N ALA A 11 3.49 -19.71 0.03
CA ALA A 11 2.71 -18.49 0.15
C ALA A 11 3.32 -17.49 1.14
N GLY A 12 3.79 -17.98 2.29
CA GLY A 12 4.50 -17.17 3.27
C GLY A 12 5.77 -16.52 2.71
N ALA A 13 6.58 -17.28 1.97
CA ALA A 13 7.80 -16.77 1.34
C ALA A 13 7.53 -15.69 0.28
N VAL A 14 6.46 -15.85 -0.50
CA VAL A 14 6.03 -14.85 -1.50
C VAL A 14 5.56 -13.56 -0.82
N LEU A 15 4.76 -13.67 0.24
CA LEU A 15 4.30 -12.50 1.01
C LEU A 15 5.48 -11.75 1.63
N ALA A 16 6.39 -12.46 2.30
CA ALA A 16 7.58 -11.86 2.92
C ALA A 16 8.49 -11.16 1.89
N THR A 17 8.67 -11.77 0.71
CA THR A 17 9.43 -11.15 -0.39
C THR A 17 8.74 -9.88 -0.89
N SER A 18 7.41 -9.90 -1.02
CA SER A 18 6.64 -8.74 -1.44
C SER A 18 6.74 -7.60 -0.42
N ASP A 19 6.65 -7.92 0.87
CA ASP A 19 6.79 -6.93 1.95
C ASP A 19 8.18 -6.29 1.95
N GLN A 20 9.23 -7.10 1.74
CA GLN A 20 10.59 -6.60 1.65
C GLN A 20 10.78 -5.69 0.42
N ALA A 21 10.22 -6.05 -0.73
CA ALA A 21 10.29 -5.22 -1.93
C ALA A 21 9.57 -3.88 -1.71
N ILE A 22 8.38 -3.90 -1.09
CA ILE A 22 7.62 -2.70 -0.73
C ILE A 22 8.40 -1.80 0.23
N ALA A 23 9.11 -2.39 1.21
CA ALA A 23 9.89 -1.64 2.19
C ALA A 23 11.07 -0.86 1.57
N GLN A 24 11.60 -1.31 0.43
CA GLN A 24 12.68 -0.63 -0.30
C GLN A 24 12.19 0.51 -1.19
N MET A 25 10.89 0.56 -1.50
CA MET A 25 10.31 1.62 -2.34
C MET A 25 10.00 2.86 -1.50
N THR A 26 10.25 4.03 -2.08
CA THR A 26 9.69 5.27 -1.56
C THR A 26 8.16 5.24 -1.64
N PRO A 27 7.44 6.01 -0.80
CA PRO A 27 5.99 6.09 -0.89
C PRO A 27 5.48 6.48 -2.28
N ARG A 28 6.22 7.34 -2.99
CA ARG A 28 5.90 7.76 -4.36
C ARG A 28 6.03 6.61 -5.35
N GLU A 29 7.16 5.90 -5.35
CA GLU A 29 7.39 4.77 -6.25
C GLU A 29 6.36 3.66 -6.00
N GLN A 30 6.00 3.42 -4.74
CA GLN A 30 4.96 2.45 -4.41
C GLN A 30 3.58 2.92 -4.90
N ALA A 31 3.24 4.21 -4.77
CA ALA A 31 1.99 4.75 -5.25
C ALA A 31 1.86 4.63 -6.77
N GLU A 32 2.93 4.92 -7.52
CA GLU A 32 2.99 4.77 -8.97
C GLU A 32 2.89 3.30 -9.40
N ALA A 33 3.55 2.39 -8.67
CA ALA A 33 3.45 0.96 -8.94
C ALA A 33 2.06 0.37 -8.62
N ALA A 34 1.37 0.91 -7.61
CA ALA A 34 0.04 0.48 -7.22
C ALA A 34 -1.08 1.08 -8.08
N TRP A 35 -0.81 2.21 -8.74
CA TRP A 35 -1.81 2.90 -9.55
C TRP A 35 -2.09 2.15 -10.85
N THR A 36 -3.37 1.96 -11.14
CA THR A 36 -3.84 1.40 -12.42
C THR A 36 -5.08 2.17 -12.87
N PRO A 37 -5.45 2.14 -14.17
CA PRO A 37 -6.62 2.88 -14.68
C PRO A 37 -7.96 2.53 -14.02
N THR A 38 -8.06 1.40 -13.32
CA THR A 38 -9.27 0.97 -12.61
C THR A 38 -9.32 1.46 -11.16
N VAL A 39 -8.20 1.98 -10.64
CA VAL A 39 -8.12 2.57 -9.31
C VAL A 39 -8.75 3.96 -9.35
N ARG A 40 -9.72 4.19 -8.45
CA ARG A 40 -10.44 5.48 -8.35
C ARG A 40 -9.63 6.58 -7.65
N LEU A 41 -8.49 6.22 -7.10
CA LEU A 41 -7.59 7.13 -6.38
C LEU A 41 -6.54 7.67 -7.34
N SER A 42 -6.15 8.93 -7.14
CA SER A 42 -4.97 9.46 -7.81
C SER A 42 -3.70 8.85 -7.23
N VAL A 43 -2.59 8.95 -7.95
CA VAL A 43 -1.26 8.57 -7.43
C VAL A 43 -0.94 9.36 -6.15
N ASP A 44 -1.32 10.62 -6.08
CA ASP A 44 -1.05 11.50 -4.92
C ASP A 44 -1.86 11.06 -3.69
N GLU A 45 -3.12 10.67 -3.88
CA GLU A 45 -3.96 10.09 -2.82
C GLU A 45 -3.40 8.74 -2.34
N LEU A 46 -2.92 7.90 -3.27
CA LEU A 46 -2.26 6.65 -2.92
C LEU A 46 -0.97 6.89 -2.13
N GLU A 47 -0.18 7.88 -2.52
CA GLU A 47 1.05 8.26 -1.82
C GLU A 47 0.74 8.68 -0.37
N ASP A 48 -0.24 9.55 -0.16
CA ASP A 48 -0.61 10.00 1.19
C ASP A 48 -1.15 8.85 2.06
N LEU A 49 -1.90 7.91 1.48
CA LEU A 49 -2.35 6.70 2.19
C LEU A 49 -1.20 5.77 2.56
N ILE A 50 -0.22 5.59 1.67
CA ILE A 50 0.98 4.80 1.94
C ILE A 50 1.83 5.46 3.02
N ARG A 51 1.98 6.79 2.96
CA ARG A 51 2.69 7.58 3.98
C ARG A 51 2.02 7.44 5.33
N HIS A 52 0.69 7.57 5.39
CA HIS A 52 -0.08 7.37 6.62
C HIS A 52 0.12 5.97 7.22
N GLY A 53 0.01 4.92 6.40
CA GLY A 53 0.26 3.54 6.84
C GLY A 53 1.69 3.27 7.35
N ARG A 54 2.66 4.09 6.92
CA ARG A 54 4.06 4.07 7.38
C ARG A 54 4.35 5.04 8.54
N GLY A 55 3.34 5.75 9.07
CA GLY A 55 3.51 6.74 10.14
C GLY A 55 4.18 8.05 9.70
N LEU A 56 4.16 8.36 8.40
CA LEU A 56 4.74 9.58 7.83
C LEU A 56 3.64 10.65 7.63
N ALA A 57 4.03 11.92 7.71
CA ALA A 57 3.13 13.03 7.40
C ALA A 57 2.74 13.03 5.91
N PRO A 58 1.48 13.38 5.56
CA PRO A 58 1.05 13.51 4.17
C PRO A 58 1.79 14.66 3.46
N VAL A 59 1.85 14.59 2.13
CA VAL A 59 2.52 15.57 1.26
C VAL A 59 1.51 16.37 0.45
N HIS A 60 0.42 15.76 0.01
CA HIS A 60 -0.52 16.41 -0.92
C HIS A 60 -1.79 16.91 -0.23
N HIS A 61 -2.24 16.22 0.80
CA HIS A 61 -3.41 16.59 1.59
C HIS A 61 -3.03 17.06 2.99
N ASP A 62 -3.80 17.99 3.53
CA ASP A 62 -3.74 18.30 4.96
C ASP A 62 -4.39 17.18 5.80
N VAL A 63 -4.35 17.32 7.12
CA VAL A 63 -4.88 16.30 8.04
C VAL A 63 -6.38 16.05 7.83
N GLN A 64 -7.15 17.08 7.47
CA GLN A 64 -8.59 16.96 7.24
C GLN A 64 -8.88 16.26 5.90
N GLY A 65 -8.13 16.59 4.85
CA GLY A 65 -8.18 15.92 3.55
C GLY A 65 -7.79 14.46 3.64
N LEU A 66 -6.73 14.13 4.40
CA LEU A 66 -6.33 12.75 4.66
C LEU A 66 -7.42 11.98 5.44
N ALA A 67 -8.05 12.59 6.44
CA ALA A 67 -9.15 11.95 7.17
C ALA A 67 -10.34 11.61 6.26
N ALA A 68 -10.76 12.54 5.39
CA ALA A 68 -11.81 12.28 4.42
C ALA A 68 -11.45 11.17 3.43
N LEU A 69 -10.17 11.10 3.03
CA LEU A 69 -9.66 10.05 2.15
C LEU A 69 -9.68 8.66 2.82
N LEU A 70 -9.31 8.60 4.10
CA LEU A 70 -9.36 7.40 4.93
C LEU A 70 -10.80 6.89 5.10
N GLU A 71 -11.75 7.78 5.39
CA GLU A 71 -13.18 7.44 5.43
C GLU A 71 -13.68 6.89 4.09
N ARG A 72 -13.33 7.55 2.98
CA ARG A 72 -13.71 7.12 1.62
C ARG A 72 -13.18 5.74 1.26
N THR A 73 -12.03 5.35 1.82
CA THR A 73 -11.41 4.04 1.59
C THR A 73 -11.78 3.00 2.64
N GLY A 74 -12.59 3.36 3.65
CA GLY A 74 -12.99 2.47 4.73
C GLY A 74 -11.84 2.06 5.66
N ARG A 75 -10.76 2.87 5.70
CA ARG A 75 -9.58 2.65 6.55
C ARG A 75 -9.65 3.64 7.70
N SER A 76 -10.18 3.25 8.84
CA SER A 76 -10.23 4.07 10.07
C SER A 76 -9.31 3.54 11.15
#